data_AF-A0AAE0PUS1-F1
#
_entry.id   AF-A0AAE0PUS1-F1
#
_cell.length_a   1.000
_cell.length_b   1.000
_cell.length_c   1.000
_cell.angle_alpha   90.00
_cell.angle_beta   90.00
_cell.angle_gamma   90.00
#
_symmetry.space_group_name_H-M   'P 1'
#
loop_
_entity.id
_entity.type
_entity.pdbx_description
1 polymer ?
#
loop_
_entity_poly.entity_id
_entity_poly.type
_entity_poly.pdbx_seq_one_letter_code
_entity_poly.pdbx_strand_id
1 'polypeptide(L)'
;MLQTISPDFLPFITTVINGSLTSGHVPTAFKKARVIPILKKPALDPSDISNYRPNNLHDPNQSGFKAAHSTETALLAITEKLHAARSAKLSSALILLDLSAAFDTVNHKTLLSILRSLGICGTAWEYFASYLDGRSYQ
;
A
#
# COMPACT_ATOMS: atom_id res chain seq x y z
N MET A 1 -11.82 11.72 10.31
CA MET A 1 -12.20 12.71 9.28
C MET A 1 -13.70 12.75 8.98
N LEU A 2 -14.49 11.68 9.11
CA LEU A 2 -15.96 11.77 9.01
C LEU A 2 -16.67 12.24 10.30
N GLN A 3 -15.99 12.16 11.44
CA GLN A 3 -16.55 12.55 12.75
C GLN A 3 -16.68 14.07 12.96
N THR A 4 -16.16 14.88 12.04
CA THR A 4 -16.15 16.35 12.14
C THR A 4 -17.22 17.00 11.24
N ILE A 5 -17.99 16.19 10.50
CA ILE A 5 -19.02 16.66 9.57
C ILE A 5 -20.36 16.75 10.33
N SER A 6 -21.11 17.83 10.10
CA SER A 6 -22.44 17.99 10.71
C SER A 6 -23.32 16.76 10.43
N PRO A 7 -24.08 16.26 11.43
CA PRO A 7 -25.02 15.15 11.27
C PRO A 7 -25.97 15.29 10.08
N ASP A 8 -26.28 16.51 9.67
CA ASP A 8 -27.20 16.78 8.56
C ASP A 8 -26.65 16.37 7.19
N PHE A 9 -25.33 16.36 7.02
CA PHE A 9 -24.68 15.96 5.75
C PHE A 9 -24.34 14.46 5.71
N LEU A 10 -24.40 13.78 6.84
CA LEU A 10 -24.08 12.35 6.96
C LEU A 10 -24.91 11.46 6.02
N PRO A 11 -26.25 11.64 5.90
CA PRO A 11 -27.07 10.87 4.96
C PRO A 11 -26.65 11.07 3.50
N PHE A 12 -26.33 12.32 3.12
CA PHE A 12 -25.89 12.65 1.77
C PHE A 12 -24.55 11.98 1.45
N ILE A 13 -23.54 12.17 2.32
CA ILE A 13 -22.23 11.57 2.14
C ILE A 13 -22.31 10.03 2.11
N THR A 14 -23.11 9.45 3.00
CA THR A 14 -23.33 8.00 3.05
C THR A 14 -23.93 7.50 1.74
N THR A 15 -24.91 8.21 1.18
CA THR A 15 -25.53 7.88 -0.11
C THR A 15 -24.51 7.91 -1.24
N VAL A 16 -23.69 8.97 -1.31
CA VAL A 16 -22.65 9.11 -2.34
C VAL A 16 -21.61 8.00 -2.22
N ILE A 17 -21.13 7.70 -1.01
CA ILE A 17 -20.11 6.65 -0.77
C ILE A 17 -20.67 5.28 -1.12
N ASN A 18 -21.88 4.95 -0.66
CA ASN A 18 -22.50 3.65 -0.93
C ASN A 18 -22.79 3.47 -2.43
N GLY A 19 -23.25 4.53 -3.10
CA GLY A 19 -23.43 4.54 -4.56
C GLY A 19 -22.11 4.32 -5.29
N SER A 20 -21.04 5.00 -4.88
CA SER A 20 -19.67 4.84 -5.40
C SER A 20 -19.16 3.41 -5.23
N LEU A 21 -19.33 2.81 -4.04
CA LEU A 21 -18.93 1.43 -3.76
C LEU A 21 -19.73 0.38 -4.55
N THR A 22 -21.02 0.63 -4.76
CA THR A 22 -21.91 -0.30 -5.49
C THR A 22 -21.68 -0.22 -7.00
N SER A 23 -21.45 0.99 -7.53
CA SER A 23 -21.20 1.22 -8.95
C SER A 23 -19.75 0.97 -9.38
N GLY A 24 -18.82 0.79 -8.43
CA GLY A 24 -17.39 0.69 -8.73
C GLY A 24 -16.81 1.97 -9.31
N HIS A 25 -17.45 3.13 -9.12
CA HIS A 25 -17.00 4.40 -9.70
C HIS A 25 -16.70 5.45 -8.64
N VAL A 26 -15.47 5.97 -8.63
CA VAL A 26 -15.05 7.02 -7.71
C VAL A 26 -15.31 8.40 -8.31
N PRO A 27 -16.13 9.25 -7.67
CA PRO A 27 -16.35 10.62 -8.12
C PRO A 27 -15.03 11.40 -8.24
N THR A 28 -14.89 12.21 -9.29
CA THR A 28 -13.68 13.01 -9.56
C THR A 28 -13.23 13.85 -8.36
N ALA A 29 -14.18 14.41 -7.62
CA ALA A 29 -13.91 15.19 -6.40
C ALA A 29 -13.17 14.38 -5.31
N PHE A 30 -13.32 13.05 -5.28
CA PHE A 30 -12.71 12.17 -4.29
C PHE A 30 -11.39 11.54 -4.76
N LYS A 31 -11.02 11.71 -6.03
CA LYS A 31 -9.72 11.26 -6.56
C LYS A 31 -8.55 12.11 -6.04
N LYS A 32 -8.85 13.31 -5.54
CA LYS A 32 -7.92 14.16 -4.78
C LYS A 32 -8.02 13.84 -3.29
N ALA A 33 -7.28 12.84 -2.83
CA ALA A 33 -7.27 12.43 -1.43
C ALA A 33 -5.87 12.06 -0.95
N ARG A 34 -5.59 12.38 0.32
CA ARG A 34 -4.42 11.88 1.05
C ARG A 34 -4.74 10.50 1.59
N VAL A 35 -3.99 9.48 1.16
CA VAL A 35 -4.10 8.13 1.73
C VAL A 35 -3.42 8.15 3.10
N ILE A 36 -4.21 7.95 4.16
CA ILE A 36 -3.71 7.88 5.53
C ILE A 36 -4.02 6.48 6.06
N PRO A 37 -2.99 5.66 6.34
CA PRO A 37 -3.18 4.36 6.98
C PRO A 37 -3.94 4.50 8.30
N ILE A 38 -4.93 3.63 8.53
CA ILE A 38 -5.77 3.67 9.73
C ILE A 38 -5.29 2.63 10.74
N LEU A 39 -4.98 3.08 11.96
CA LEU A 39 -4.58 2.22 13.07
C LEU A 39 -5.73 1.34 13.57
N LYS A 40 -5.38 0.16 14.10
CA LYS A 40 -6.31 -0.77 14.77
C LYS A 40 -7.07 -0.10 15.91
N LYS A 41 -6.42 0.81 16.65
CA LYS A 41 -7.00 1.62 17.72
C LYS A 41 -6.44 3.06 17.64
N PRO A 42 -7.23 4.09 17.95
CA PRO A 42 -6.82 5.49 17.78
C PRO A 42 -5.63 5.93 18.62
N ALA A 43 -5.40 5.29 19.78
CA ALA A 43 -4.35 5.67 20.74
C ALA A 43 -3.00 4.97 20.49
N LEU A 44 -2.88 4.21 19.41
CA LEU A 44 -1.66 3.48 19.08
C LEU A 44 -0.67 4.36 18.33
N ASP A 45 0.62 4.02 18.40
CA ASP A 45 1.67 4.75 17.71
C ASP A 45 1.60 4.47 16.18
N PRO A 46 1.43 5.50 15.33
CA PRO A 46 1.50 5.38 13.88
C PRO A 46 2.84 4.87 13.35
N SER A 47 3.92 5.06 14.11
CA SER A 47 5.28 4.64 13.72
C SER A 47 5.46 3.12 13.84
N ASP A 48 4.64 2.47 14.67
CA ASP A 48 4.66 1.02 14.84
C ASP A 48 3.68 0.35 13.87
N ILE A 49 4.26 -0.32 12.87
CA ILE A 49 3.52 -1.00 11.80
C ILE A 49 2.60 -2.11 12.33
N SER A 50 2.91 -2.69 13.50
CA SER A 50 2.08 -3.74 14.11
C SER A 50 0.70 -3.21 14.54
N ASN A 51 0.57 -1.89 14.70
CA ASN A 51 -0.68 -1.23 15.04
C ASN A 51 -1.65 -1.11 13.86
N TYR A 52 -1.24 -1.44 12.64
CA TYR A 52 -2.14 -1.57 11.48
C TYR A 52 -2.72 -2.98 11.38
N ARG A 53 -3.80 -3.14 10.58
CA ARG A 53 -4.40 -4.46 10.35
C ARG A 53 -3.41 -5.36 9.59
N PRO A 54 -3.09 -6.56 10.10
CA PRO A 54 -2.16 -7.45 9.43
C PRO A 54 -2.76 -7.92 8.10
N ASN A 55 -1.90 -8.07 7.10
CA ASN A 55 -2.20 -8.73 5.84
C ASN A 55 -1.08 -9.73 5.54
N ASN A 56 -1.41 -10.81 4.82
CA ASN A 56 -0.45 -11.87 4.47
C ASN A 56 0.14 -11.65 3.06
N LEU A 57 0.30 -10.38 2.64
CA LEU A 57 0.76 -10.03 1.30
C LEU A 57 2.27 -9.69 1.22
N HIS A 58 3.00 -9.85 2.33
CA HIS A 58 4.42 -9.50 2.40
C HIS A 58 5.31 -10.58 1.79
N ASP A 59 6.32 -10.17 1.01
CA ASP A 59 7.39 -11.06 0.59
C ASP A 59 8.24 -11.48 1.82
N PRO A 60 8.68 -12.74 1.92
CA PRO A 60 9.56 -13.19 3.01
C PRO A 60 10.85 -12.37 3.15
N ASN A 61 11.38 -11.84 2.06
CA ASN A 61 12.59 -11.01 2.00
C ASN A 61 12.31 -9.50 2.05
N GLN A 62 11.05 -9.08 2.21
CA GLN A 62 10.71 -7.68 2.42
C GLN A 62 11.03 -7.26 3.85
N SER A 63 11.90 -6.27 4.01
CA SER A 63 12.17 -5.64 5.32
C SER A 63 11.48 -4.28 5.50
N GLY A 64 11.20 -3.55 4.41
CA GLY A 64 10.49 -2.27 4.48
C GLY A 64 8.99 -2.46 4.73
N PHE A 65 8.37 -1.54 5.47
CA PHE A 65 6.92 -1.53 5.72
C PHE A 65 6.37 -2.85 6.32
N LYS A 66 7.20 -3.58 7.07
CA LYS A 66 6.85 -4.84 7.74
C LYS A 66 7.17 -4.74 9.22
N ALA A 67 6.23 -5.13 10.07
CA ALA A 67 6.42 -5.10 11.53
C ALA A 67 7.61 -5.98 11.94
N ALA A 68 8.37 -5.54 12.95
CA ALA A 68 9.58 -6.20 13.44
C ALA A 68 10.73 -6.36 12.42
N HIS A 69 10.67 -5.66 11.28
CA HIS A 69 11.79 -5.53 10.34
C HIS A 69 12.23 -4.07 10.25
N SER A 70 13.54 -3.87 10.12
CA SER A 70 14.20 -2.56 9.96
C SER A 70 15.25 -2.60 8.87
N THR A 71 15.86 -1.44 8.58
CA THR A 71 17.04 -1.34 7.71
C THR A 71 18.20 -2.17 8.24
N GLU A 72 18.38 -2.28 9.55
CA GLU A 72 19.42 -3.09 10.20
C GLU A 72 19.18 -4.59 9.96
N THR A 73 17.94 -5.05 10.11
CA THR A 73 17.60 -6.45 9.83
C THR A 73 17.84 -6.82 8.36
N ALA A 74 17.60 -5.88 7.44
CA ALA A 74 17.88 -6.08 6.02
C ALA A 74 19.39 -6.18 5.75
N LEU A 75 20.18 -5.29 6.36
CA LEU A 75 21.63 -5.29 6.23
C LEU A 75 22.25 -6.56 6.81
N LEU A 76 21.78 -6.99 7.99
CA LEU A 76 22.22 -8.23 8.63
C LEU A 76 21.95 -9.44 7.73
N ALA A 77 20.72 -9.57 7.22
CA ALA A 77 20.35 -10.70 6.36
C ALA A 77 21.18 -10.78 5.07
N ILE A 78 21.52 -9.64 4.45
CA ILE A 78 22.40 -9.61 3.27
C ILE A 78 23.82 -9.98 3.65
N THR A 79 24.32 -9.45 4.76
CA THR A 79 25.69 -9.71 5.25
C THR A 79 25.88 -11.18 5.58
N GLU A 80 24.92 -11.81 6.25
CA GLU A 80 24.92 -13.25 6.52
C GLU A 80 24.95 -14.09 5.24
N LYS A 81 24.13 -13.74 4.23
CA LYS A 81 24.13 -14.42 2.93
C LYS A 81 25.48 -14.29 2.22
N LEU A 82 26.11 -13.13 2.25
CA LEU A 82 27.44 -12.90 1.67
C LEU A 82 28.53 -13.69 2.43
N HIS A 83 28.47 -13.72 3.77
CA HIS A 83 29.40 -14.52 4.57
C HIS A 83 29.26 -16.02 4.28
N ALA A 84 28.04 -16.53 4.17
CA ALA A 84 27.79 -17.94 3.84
C ALA A 84 28.35 -18.30 2.45
N ALA A 85 28.12 -17.45 1.43
CA ALA A 85 28.65 -17.65 0.09
C ALA A 85 30.19 -17.65 0.08
N ARG A 86 30.81 -16.73 0.83
CA ARG A 86 32.27 -16.67 0.98
C ARG A 86 32.84 -17.93 1.64
N SER A 87 32.21 -18.42 2.70
CA SER A 87 32.62 -19.68 3.37
C SER A 87 32.51 -20.89 2.42
N ALA A 88 31.56 -20.86 1.50
CA ALA A 88 31.42 -21.86 0.44
C ALA A 88 32.39 -21.63 -0.76
N LYS A 89 33.32 -20.68 -0.67
CA LYS A 89 34.27 -20.28 -1.74
C LYS A 89 33.57 -19.82 -3.04
N LEU A 90 32.34 -19.33 -2.95
CA LEU A 90 31.62 -18.76 -4.08
C LEU A 90 31.99 -17.28 -4.26
N SER A 91 32.09 -16.84 -5.51
CA SER A 91 32.16 -15.41 -5.82
C SER A 91 30.75 -14.80 -5.71
N SER A 92 30.63 -13.70 -4.96
CA SER A 92 29.37 -13.00 -4.73
C SER A 92 29.43 -11.58 -5.30
N ALA A 93 28.33 -11.12 -5.90
CA ALA A 93 28.13 -9.73 -6.31
C ALA A 93 26.85 -9.18 -5.66
N LEU A 94 26.88 -7.92 -5.23
CA LEU A 94 25.73 -7.21 -4.68
C LEU A 94 25.30 -6.12 -5.66
N ILE A 95 24.04 -6.15 -6.08
CA ILE A 95 23.43 -5.12 -6.92
C ILE A 95 22.44 -4.36 -6.05
N LEU A 96 22.66 -3.06 -5.91
CA LEU A 96 21.77 -2.14 -5.21
C LEU A 96 21.00 -1.32 -6.24
N LEU A 97 19.68 -1.29 -6.13
CA LEU A 97 18.78 -0.57 -7.03
C LEU A 97 17.97 0.43 -6.22
N ASP A 98 17.85 1.65 -6.75
CA ASP A 98 16.97 2.68 -6.22
C ASP A 98 16.03 3.16 -7.33
N LEU A 99 14.76 3.37 -6.99
CA LEU A 99 13.73 3.81 -7.93
C LEU A 99 13.42 5.28 -7.68
N SER A 100 13.66 6.13 -8.68
CA SER A 100 13.26 7.54 -8.62
C SER A 100 11.74 7.67 -8.59
N ALA A 101 11.22 8.45 -7.63
CA ALA A 101 9.79 8.74 -7.50
C ALA A 101 8.91 7.48 -7.58
N ALA A 102 9.24 6.46 -6.76
CA ALA A 102 8.67 5.12 -6.86
C ALA A 102 7.14 5.05 -6.79
N PHE A 103 6.46 6.01 -6.14
CA PHE A 103 5.00 6.06 -6.12
C PHE A 103 4.40 6.73 -7.36
N ASP A 104 5.09 7.71 -7.93
CA ASP A 104 4.62 8.48 -9.09
C ASP A 104 4.85 7.72 -10.40
N THR A 105 5.81 6.80 -10.41
CA THR A 105 6.21 5.99 -11.57
C THR A 105 5.46 4.65 -11.68
N VAL A 106 4.53 4.36 -10.77
CA VAL A 106 3.76 3.11 -10.80
C VAL A 106 2.86 3.05 -12.03
N ASN A 107 3.07 2.04 -12.88
CA ASN A 107 2.19 1.78 -14.02
C ASN A 107 0.81 1.28 -13.54
N HIS A 108 -0.24 2.06 -13.80
CA HIS A 108 -1.59 1.73 -13.35
C HIS A 108 -2.11 0.40 -13.93
N LYS A 109 -1.73 0.03 -15.16
CA LYS A 109 -2.15 -1.26 -15.76
C LYS A 109 -1.52 -2.44 -15.02
N THR A 110 -0.23 -2.36 -14.71
CA THR A 110 0.47 -3.39 -13.94
C THR A 110 -0.12 -3.51 -12.53
N LEU A 111 -0.36 -2.38 -11.85
CA LEU A 111 -0.99 -2.38 -10.53
C LEU A 111 -2.36 -3.04 -10.55
N LEU A 112 -3.22 -2.68 -11.50
CA LEU A 112 -4.56 -3.28 -11.64
C LEU A 112 -4.52 -4.78 -11.95
N SER A 113 -3.53 -5.23 -12.71
CA SER A 113 -3.30 -6.65 -12.96
C SER A 113 -2.88 -7.39 -11.69
N ILE A 114 -2.00 -6.80 -10.88
CA ILE A 114 -1.57 -7.36 -9.59
C ILE A 114 -2.77 -7.47 -8.65
N LEU A 115 -3.58 -6.41 -8.51
CA LEU A 115 -4.78 -6.43 -7.66
C LEU A 115 -5.73 -7.56 -8.08
N ARG A 116 -5.88 -7.80 -9.38
CA ARG A 116 -6.69 -8.91 -9.89
C ARG A 116 -6.09 -10.28 -9.56
N SER A 117 -4.78 -10.44 -9.66
CA SER A 117 -4.09 -11.68 -9.24
C SER A 117 -4.16 -11.94 -7.73
N LEU A 118 -4.32 -10.89 -6.92
CA LEU A 118 -4.55 -10.99 -5.48
C LEU A 118 -6.01 -11.35 -5.13
N GLY A 119 -6.88 -11.53 -6.13
CA GLY A 119 -8.27 -11.93 -5.95
C GLY A 119 -9.27 -10.77 -5.89
N ILE A 120 -8.85 -9.52 -6.11
CA ILE A 120 -9.77 -8.38 -6.18
C ILE A 120 -10.47 -8.40 -7.55
N CYS A 121 -11.79 -8.56 -7.54
CA CYS A 121 -12.63 -8.67 -8.73
C CYS A 121 -13.95 -7.89 -8.61
N GLY A 122 -14.70 -7.82 -9.71
CA GLY A 122 -16.00 -7.13 -9.77
C GLY A 122 -15.92 -5.64 -9.46
N THR A 123 -16.94 -5.14 -8.76
CA THR A 123 -17.11 -3.72 -8.41
C THR A 123 -15.95 -3.17 -7.58
N ALA A 124 -15.31 -4.00 -6.74
CA ALA A 124 -14.13 -3.59 -5.99
C ALA A 124 -12.94 -3.31 -6.91
N TRP A 125 -12.74 -4.12 -7.94
CA TRP A 125 -11.69 -3.90 -8.94
C TRP A 125 -11.99 -2.65 -9.79
N GLU A 126 -13.24 -2.50 -10.22
CA GLU A 126 -13.72 -1.32 -10.95
C GLU A 126 -13.51 -0.04 -10.15
N TYR A 127 -13.75 -0.09 -8.83
CA TYR A 127 -13.51 1.03 -7.92
C TYR A 127 -12.04 1.47 -7.93
N PHE A 128 -11.10 0.53 -7.83
CA PHE A 128 -9.66 0.85 -7.91
C PHE A 128 -9.27 1.36 -9.29
N ALA A 129 -9.79 0.76 -10.37
CA ALA A 129 -9.54 1.21 -11.73
C ALA A 129 -10.04 2.65 -11.93
N SER A 130 -11.27 2.94 -11.47
CA SER A 130 -11.86 4.27 -11.52
C SER A 130 -11.09 5.27 -10.65
N TYR A 131 -10.55 4.87 -9.50
CA TYR A 131 -9.75 5.75 -8.65
C TYR A 131 -8.43 6.16 -9.30
N LEU A 132 -7.75 5.21 -9.94
CA LEU A 132 -6.46 5.42 -10.60
C LEU A 132 -6.59 6.14 -11.95
N ASP A 133 -7.75 6.01 -12.60
CA ASP A 133 -8.01 6.64 -13.89
C ASP A 133 -8.17 8.17 -13.77
N GLY A 134 -7.47 8.91 -14.65
CA GLY A 134 -7.49 10.37 -14.68
C GLY A 134 -6.85 11.05 -13.45
N ARG A 135 -6.05 10.32 -12.65
CA ARG A 135 -5.34 10.89 -11.50
C ARG A 135 -4.09 11.61 -11.98
N SER A 136 -4.01 12.91 -11.67
CA SER A 136 -2.80 13.73 -11.81
C SER A 136 -2.30 14.13 -10.43
N TYR A 137 -1.01 13.99 -10.18
CA TYR A 137 -0.36 14.56 -9.00
C TYR A 137 -0.33 16.10 -9.14
N GLN A 138 -0.62 16.81 -8.04
CA GLN A 138 -0.31 18.24 -7.90
C GLN A 138 0.83 18.38 -6.91
#